data_AF-A0A1A7ZW13-F1
#
_entry.id   AF-A0A1A7ZW13-F1
#
_cell.length_a   1.000
_cell.length_b   1.000
_cell.length_c   1.000
_cell.angle_alpha   90.00
_cell.angle_beta   90.00
_cell.angle_gamma   90.00
#
_symmetry.space_group_name_H-M   'P 1'
#
loop_
_entity.id
_entity.type
_entity.pdbx_description
1 polymer ?
#
loop_
_entity_poly.entity_id
_entity_poly.type
_entity_poly.pdbx_seq_one_letter_code
_entity_poly.pdbx_strand_id
1 'polypeptide(L)'
;MAASGKKHVRNTACVIPGGFTVLSLQFSPDSPAQHSVFVKEHKVRAERSSGRPLDRTLFVLNVPPYCSREVVRELFSIFGNVSSVELRDHPGSSEGSEPKLSRFFRPAEKQGFKVGYIVFEKSASVAAAKSHPRHVPLVVSTDQRPVKTGVQKWIQQYSQSFIPPDKLQQSVDAFMQDYDKRKEEEEERQRNEAEKQKDDEEGWVKVTRGHKGTKARPHSEAANHRALQREMRKKRRKELMNFYTWQHRNTQKEHIAELRKKFEEDKQRIALMRAQRKFRPY
;
A
#
# COMPACT_ATOMS: atom_id res chain seq x y z
N MET A 1 -42.53 42.52 -41.49
CA MET A 1 -41.40 42.86 -40.59
C MET A 1 -41.46 41.91 -39.38
N ALA A 2 -40.89 40.71 -39.49
CA ALA A 2 -40.84 39.76 -38.37
C ALA A 2 -39.71 40.17 -37.42
N ALA A 3 -40.06 40.47 -36.17
CA ALA A 3 -39.11 40.86 -35.14
C ALA A 3 -38.10 39.73 -34.88
N SER A 4 -36.81 40.04 -35.00
CA SER A 4 -35.74 39.10 -34.68
C SER A 4 -35.78 38.78 -33.18
N GLY A 5 -36.17 37.56 -32.83
CA GLY A 5 -36.10 37.06 -31.46
C GLY A 5 -34.64 36.94 -31.04
N LYS A 6 -34.08 38.01 -30.45
CA LYS A 6 -32.84 37.92 -29.68
C LYS A 6 -33.08 36.95 -28.53
N LYS A 7 -32.66 35.68 -28.71
CA LYS A 7 -32.58 34.72 -27.62
C LYS A 7 -31.62 35.29 -26.58
N HIS A 8 -32.15 35.79 -25.47
CA HIS A 8 -31.37 36.10 -24.29
C HIS A 8 -30.68 34.81 -23.84
N VAL A 9 -29.41 34.63 -24.20
CA VAL A 9 -28.56 33.60 -23.63
C VAL A 9 -28.42 33.95 -22.15
N ARG A 10 -29.09 33.18 -21.28
CA ARG A 10 -28.98 33.37 -19.84
C ARG A 10 -27.53 33.08 -19.44
N ASN A 11 -26.79 34.10 -19.01
CA ASN A 11 -25.45 34.01 -18.39
C ASN A 11 -25.52 33.36 -16.99
N THR A 12 -26.31 32.30 -16.84
CA THR A 12 -26.59 31.67 -15.57
C THR A 12 -25.99 30.26 -15.55
N ALA A 13 -25.38 29.90 -14.43
CA ALA A 13 -24.96 28.53 -14.16
C ALA A 13 -26.12 27.55 -14.39
N CYS A 14 -25.84 26.43 -15.07
CA CYS A 14 -26.82 25.38 -15.30
C CYS A 14 -26.74 24.39 -14.13
N VAL A 15 -27.72 24.43 -13.22
CA VAL A 15 -27.77 23.55 -12.04
C VAL A 15 -28.76 22.41 -12.30
N ILE A 16 -28.29 21.17 -12.18
CA ILE A 16 -29.06 19.93 -12.33
C ILE A 16 -29.59 19.47 -10.96
N PRO A 17 -30.74 18.74 -10.91
CA PRO A 17 -31.18 18.03 -9.72
C PRO A 17 -30.04 17.30 -8.98
N GLY A 18 -29.95 17.50 -7.67
CA GLY A 18 -28.84 16.99 -6.86
C GLY A 18 -27.74 18.03 -6.57
N GLY A 19 -27.89 19.27 -7.04
CA GLY A 19 -27.02 20.40 -6.69
C GLY A 19 -25.70 20.42 -7.45
N PHE A 20 -25.67 19.83 -8.64
CA PHE A 20 -24.51 19.86 -9.53
C PHE A 20 -24.62 21.00 -10.54
N THR A 21 -23.56 21.79 -10.68
CA THR A 21 -23.39 22.75 -11.79
C THR A 21 -22.76 22.05 -12.97
N VAL A 22 -23.28 22.28 -14.18
CA VAL A 22 -22.73 21.77 -15.44
C VAL A 22 -21.74 22.76 -16.03
N LEU A 23 -20.51 22.32 -16.21
CA LEU A 23 -19.49 23.03 -16.98
C LEU A 23 -19.34 22.36 -18.35
N SER A 24 -19.23 23.18 -19.40
CA SER A 24 -18.92 22.69 -20.75
C SER A 24 -17.41 22.64 -20.91
N LEU A 25 -16.90 21.56 -21.52
CA LEU A 25 -15.48 21.32 -21.76
C LEU A 25 -15.28 21.03 -23.25
N GLN A 26 -14.32 21.69 -23.88
CA GLN A 26 -13.94 21.50 -25.28
C GLN A 26 -12.49 21.06 -25.35
N PHE A 27 -12.20 20.12 -26.26
CA PHE A 27 -10.83 19.65 -26.42
C PHE A 27 -9.92 20.73 -27.03
N SER A 28 -10.36 21.36 -28.13
CA SER A 28 -9.69 22.48 -28.79
C SER A 28 -10.70 23.60 -29.03
N PRO A 29 -10.27 24.86 -29.22
CA PRO A 29 -11.19 25.97 -29.51
C PRO A 29 -12.00 25.75 -30.79
N ASP A 30 -11.42 25.03 -31.76
CA ASP A 30 -12.06 24.72 -33.05
C ASP A 30 -12.98 23.50 -33.00
N SER A 31 -12.99 22.75 -31.89
CA SER A 31 -13.76 21.52 -31.78
C SER A 31 -15.26 21.83 -31.59
N PRO A 32 -16.14 21.31 -32.46
CA PRO A 32 -17.58 21.43 -32.28
C PRO A 32 -18.10 20.55 -31.13
N ALA A 33 -17.34 19.52 -30.74
CA ALA A 33 -17.73 18.60 -29.68
C ALA A 33 -17.53 19.23 -28.30
N GLN A 34 -18.58 19.16 -27.46
CA GLN A 34 -18.57 19.60 -26.07
C GLN A 34 -18.82 18.41 -25.14
N HIS A 35 -17.98 18.31 -24.11
CA HIS A 35 -18.12 17.36 -23.02
C HIS A 35 -18.68 18.06 -21.78
N SER A 36 -19.60 17.42 -21.06
CA SER A 36 -20.20 18.01 -19.86
C SER A 36 -19.53 17.45 -18.61
N VAL A 37 -18.97 18.35 -17.80
CA VAL A 37 -18.38 18.05 -16.49
C VAL A 37 -19.33 18.53 -15.40
N PHE A 38 -19.55 17.72 -14.38
CA PHE A 38 -20.48 18.07 -13.30
C PHE A 38 -19.71 18.43 -12.03
N VAL A 39 -20.06 19.56 -11.45
CA VAL A 39 -19.31 20.17 -10.36
C VAL A 39 -20.21 20.40 -9.16
N LYS A 40 -19.73 20.07 -7.97
CA LYS A 40 -20.44 20.28 -6.71
C LYS A 40 -19.46 20.64 -5.60
N GLU A 41 -19.92 21.38 -4.62
CA GLU A 41 -19.15 21.65 -3.41
C GLU A 41 -19.04 20.38 -2.58
N HIS A 42 -17.83 20.04 -2.13
CA HIS A 42 -17.60 18.83 -1.36
C HIS A 42 -18.02 19.00 0.10
N LYS A 43 -19.16 18.40 0.48
CA LYS A 43 -19.74 18.49 1.83
C LYS A 43 -19.89 17.13 2.52
N VAL A 44 -18.81 16.35 2.61
CA VAL A 44 -18.84 15.04 3.30
C VAL A 44 -18.36 15.18 4.74
N ARG A 45 -19.27 15.06 5.71
CA ARG A 45 -18.98 15.22 7.16
C ARG A 45 -18.01 14.17 7.73
N ALA A 46 -17.86 13.03 7.05
CA ALA A 46 -17.08 11.89 7.54
C ALA A 46 -15.56 12.01 7.33
N GLU A 47 -15.10 12.96 6.52
CA GLU A 47 -13.69 13.05 6.10
C GLU A 47 -13.10 14.42 6.46
N ARG A 48 -12.79 14.65 7.74
CA ARG A 48 -11.84 15.71 8.12
C ARG A 48 -10.40 15.28 7.85
N SER A 49 -10.12 14.80 6.65
CA SER A 49 -8.75 14.51 6.24
C SER A 49 -8.05 15.84 5.89
N SER A 50 -6.81 16.02 6.32
CA SER A 50 -6.02 17.23 6.03
C SER A 50 -5.91 17.53 4.52
N GLY A 51 -6.08 16.49 3.69
CA GLY A 51 -6.06 16.59 2.23
C GLY A 51 -7.34 17.12 1.58
N ARG A 52 -8.52 17.03 2.22
CA ARG A 52 -9.81 17.43 1.61
C ARG A 52 -10.61 18.40 2.49
N PRO A 53 -10.19 19.66 2.58
CA PRO A 53 -10.85 20.68 3.39
C PRO A 53 -12.19 21.12 2.78
N LEU A 54 -13.28 20.96 3.53
CA LEU A 54 -14.67 21.13 3.09
C LEU A 54 -14.96 22.49 2.43
N ASP A 55 -14.40 23.57 2.98
CA ASP A 55 -14.75 24.93 2.55
C ASP A 55 -14.06 25.36 1.24
N ARG A 56 -13.06 24.60 0.79
CA ARG A 56 -12.26 24.93 -0.41
C ARG A 56 -12.11 23.74 -1.37
N THR A 57 -12.87 22.67 -1.17
CA THR A 57 -12.87 21.50 -2.08
C THR A 57 -14.05 21.52 -3.04
N LEU A 58 -13.71 21.34 -4.31
CA LEU A 58 -14.63 21.15 -5.41
C LEU A 58 -14.63 19.69 -5.83
N PHE A 59 -15.81 19.08 -5.80
CA PHE A 59 -16.07 17.74 -6.28
C PHE A 59 -16.46 17.79 -7.76
N VAL A 60 -15.74 17.05 -8.59
CA VAL A 60 -15.88 17.06 -10.05
C VAL A 60 -16.16 15.64 -10.52
N LEU A 61 -17.23 15.45 -11.29
CA LEU A 61 -17.59 14.18 -11.92
C LEU A 61 -17.38 14.24 -13.43
N ASN A 62 -17.21 13.07 -14.02
CA ASN A 62 -17.10 12.90 -15.47
C ASN A 62 -15.84 13.56 -16.05
N VAL A 63 -14.70 13.47 -15.35
CA VAL A 63 -13.42 13.98 -15.86
C VAL A 63 -12.91 13.04 -16.95
N PRO A 64 -12.65 13.51 -18.18
CA PRO A 64 -12.19 12.65 -19.27
C PRO A 64 -10.81 12.02 -19.03
N PRO A 65 -10.53 10.84 -19.62
CA PRO A 65 -9.26 10.12 -19.46
C PRO A 65 -8.05 10.83 -20.10
N TYR A 66 -8.27 11.84 -20.94
CA TYR A 66 -7.22 12.66 -21.52
C TYR A 66 -6.84 13.85 -20.63
N CYS A 67 -7.61 14.17 -19.59
CA CYS A 67 -7.30 15.23 -18.64
C CYS A 67 -6.41 14.68 -17.51
N SER A 68 -5.09 14.93 -17.60
CA SER A 68 -4.17 14.63 -16.51
C SER A 68 -4.37 15.57 -15.31
N ARG A 69 -3.72 15.29 -14.17
CA ARG A 69 -3.81 16.16 -12.98
C ARG A 69 -3.34 17.59 -13.26
N GLU A 70 -2.33 17.73 -14.11
CA GLU A 70 -1.78 19.02 -14.53
C GLU A 70 -2.79 19.78 -15.39
N VAL A 71 -3.37 19.11 -16.39
CA VAL A 71 -4.41 19.70 -17.24
C VAL A 71 -5.63 20.14 -16.42
N VAL A 72 -6.08 19.31 -15.46
CA VAL A 72 -7.18 19.68 -14.57
C VAL A 72 -6.80 20.87 -13.67
N ARG A 73 -5.58 20.92 -13.15
CA ARG A 73 -5.11 22.07 -12.35
C ARG A 73 -5.19 23.36 -13.16
N GLU A 74 -4.80 23.33 -14.42
CA GLU A 74 -4.81 24.49 -15.32
C GLU A 74 -6.22 24.87 -15.76
N LEU A 75 -7.07 23.90 -16.08
CA LEU A 75 -8.48 24.16 -16.43
C LEU A 75 -9.21 24.91 -15.32
N PHE A 76 -8.96 24.52 -14.07
CA PHE A 76 -9.60 25.12 -12.91
C PHE A 76 -8.85 26.34 -12.37
N SER A 77 -7.64 26.64 -12.84
CA SER A 77 -6.91 27.85 -12.42
C SER A 77 -7.61 29.15 -12.84
N ILE A 78 -8.49 29.08 -13.84
CA ILE A 78 -9.35 30.20 -14.28
C ILE A 78 -10.25 30.69 -13.14
N PHE A 79 -10.64 29.81 -12.21
CA PHE A 79 -11.50 30.16 -11.07
C PHE A 79 -10.72 30.61 -9.84
N GLY A 80 -9.42 30.32 -9.79
CA GLY A 80 -8.53 30.66 -8.68
C GLY A 80 -7.36 29.68 -8.54
N ASN A 81 -6.42 30.01 -7.66
CA ASN A 81 -5.24 29.16 -7.43
C ASN A 81 -5.62 27.79 -6.85
N VAL A 82 -5.12 26.74 -7.49
CA VAL A 82 -5.37 25.35 -7.12
C VAL A 82 -4.21 24.82 -6.27
N SER A 83 -4.49 24.45 -5.03
CA SER A 83 -3.51 23.88 -4.08
C SER A 83 -3.21 22.42 -4.41
N SER A 84 -4.23 21.59 -4.62
CA SER A 84 -4.05 20.18 -4.97
C SER A 84 -5.17 19.64 -5.85
N VAL A 85 -4.85 18.63 -6.65
CA VAL A 85 -5.79 17.93 -7.52
C VAL A 85 -5.62 16.43 -7.30
N GLU A 86 -6.70 15.77 -6.92
CA GLU A 86 -6.78 14.33 -6.74
C GLU A 86 -7.77 13.77 -7.77
N LEU A 87 -7.36 12.77 -8.55
CA LEU A 87 -8.22 12.07 -9.52
C LEU A 87 -8.35 10.62 -9.08
N ARG A 88 -9.57 10.11 -9.02
CA ARG A 88 -9.90 8.74 -8.60
C ARG A 88 -10.91 8.09 -9.53
N ASP A 89 -10.95 6.77 -9.54
CA ASP A 89 -11.90 6.03 -10.38
C ASP A 89 -13.32 6.06 -9.79
N HIS A 90 -13.43 6.04 -8.46
CA HIS A 90 -14.72 6.03 -7.75
C HIS A 90 -14.78 7.15 -6.70
N PRO A 91 -15.98 7.70 -6.43
CA PRO A 91 -16.17 8.64 -5.34
C PRO A 91 -16.05 7.90 -4.00
N GLY A 92 -15.29 8.45 -3.05
CA GLY A 92 -15.13 7.84 -1.74
C GLY A 92 -13.94 8.39 -0.95
N SER A 93 -13.79 7.91 0.28
CA SER A 93 -12.72 8.30 1.18
C SER A 93 -11.37 8.01 0.60
N SER A 94 -10.37 8.82 0.96
CA SER A 94 -8.97 8.59 0.59
C SER A 94 -8.51 7.25 1.17
N GLU A 95 -8.82 6.15 0.49
CA GLU A 95 -8.27 4.84 0.82
C GLU A 95 -6.74 4.99 0.84
N GLY A 96 -6.17 4.45 1.93
CA GLY A 96 -4.78 4.66 2.31
C GLY A 96 -3.85 4.51 1.13
N SER A 97 -2.80 5.34 1.12
CA SER A 97 -1.75 5.28 0.12
C SER A 97 -1.42 3.83 -0.18
N GLU A 98 -1.73 3.36 -1.38
CA GLU A 98 -1.15 2.12 -1.88
C GLU A 98 0.36 2.21 -1.59
N PRO A 99 1.00 1.11 -1.18
CA PRO A 99 2.44 1.11 -0.94
C PRO A 99 3.10 1.83 -2.11
N LYS A 100 4.06 2.71 -1.83
CA LYS A 100 4.77 3.51 -2.85
C LYS A 100 5.60 2.57 -3.72
N LEU A 101 4.91 1.78 -4.55
CA LEU A 101 5.52 0.87 -5.49
C LEU A 101 6.22 1.75 -6.52
N SER A 102 7.44 1.33 -6.87
CA SER A 102 8.18 1.94 -7.96
C SER A 102 7.33 1.87 -9.22
N ARG A 103 7.60 2.76 -10.18
CA ARG A 103 6.86 2.84 -11.44
C ARG A 103 6.82 1.50 -12.19
N PHE A 104 7.77 0.61 -11.92
CA PHE A 104 7.93 -0.69 -12.55
C PHE A 104 6.92 -1.74 -12.07
N PHE A 105 6.45 -1.65 -10.83
CA PHE A 105 5.55 -2.64 -10.23
C PHE A 105 4.10 -2.15 -10.11
N ARG A 106 3.76 -1.05 -10.79
CA ARG A 106 2.39 -0.54 -10.79
C ARG A 106 1.57 -1.23 -11.86
N PRO A 107 0.39 -1.77 -11.53
CA PRO A 107 -0.57 -2.21 -12.53
C PRO A 107 -0.89 -1.06 -13.50
N ALA A 108 -1.21 -1.41 -14.75
CA ALA A 108 -1.67 -0.43 -15.72
C ALA A 108 -2.92 0.28 -15.18
N GLU A 109 -2.88 1.61 -15.08
CA GLU A 109 -4.03 2.39 -14.63
C GLU A 109 -5.21 2.19 -15.59
N LYS A 110 -6.40 1.98 -15.03
CA LYS A 110 -7.63 1.91 -15.82
C LYS A 110 -7.84 3.25 -16.54
N GLN A 111 -7.95 3.18 -17.86
CA GLN A 111 -8.29 4.34 -18.68
C GLN A 111 -9.81 4.47 -18.73
N GLY A 112 -10.33 5.38 -17.90
CA GLY A 112 -11.76 5.65 -17.81
C GLY A 112 -12.03 7.07 -17.36
N PHE A 113 -13.31 7.41 -17.29
CA PHE A 113 -13.74 8.67 -16.69
C PHE A 113 -13.49 8.63 -15.18
N LYS A 114 -12.92 9.71 -14.66
CA LYS A 114 -12.52 9.81 -13.26
C LYS A 114 -13.36 10.84 -12.52
N VAL A 115 -13.34 10.71 -11.21
CA VAL A 115 -13.85 11.67 -10.23
C VAL A 115 -12.68 12.51 -9.73
N GLY A 116 -12.84 13.83 -9.71
CA GLY A 116 -11.84 14.78 -9.26
C GLY A 116 -12.21 15.45 -7.94
N TYR A 117 -11.22 15.60 -7.07
CA TYR A 117 -11.28 16.48 -5.91
C TYR A 117 -10.25 17.59 -6.12
N ILE A 118 -10.72 18.82 -6.26
CA ILE A 118 -9.88 19.99 -6.52
C ILE A 118 -9.91 20.87 -5.29
N VAL A 119 -8.76 21.06 -4.66
CA VAL A 119 -8.58 21.92 -3.49
C VAL A 119 -8.09 23.28 -3.96
N PHE A 120 -8.88 24.31 -3.77
CA PHE A 120 -8.47 25.70 -4.03
C PHE A 120 -7.75 26.29 -2.82
N GLU A 121 -6.97 27.34 -3.03
CA GLU A 121 -6.42 28.14 -1.93
C GLU A 121 -7.53 28.94 -1.22
N LYS A 122 -8.44 29.52 -2.01
CA LYS A 122 -9.54 30.38 -1.53
C LYS A 122 -10.90 29.70 -1.73
N SER A 123 -11.79 29.80 -0.75
CA SER A 123 -13.18 29.31 -0.82
C SER A 123 -14.02 30.03 -1.89
N ALA A 124 -13.73 31.30 -2.17
CA ALA A 124 -14.36 32.07 -3.24
C ALA A 124 -14.25 31.40 -4.62
N SER A 125 -13.16 30.67 -4.87
CA SER A 125 -12.91 29.95 -6.13
C SER A 125 -13.93 28.83 -6.36
N VAL A 126 -14.41 28.19 -5.28
CA VAL A 126 -15.47 27.16 -5.36
C VAL A 126 -16.80 27.79 -5.78
N ALA A 127 -17.12 28.97 -5.25
CA ALA A 127 -18.30 29.72 -5.65
C ALA A 127 -18.20 30.19 -7.11
N ALA A 128 -17.03 30.68 -7.53
CA ALA A 128 -16.75 31.08 -8.91
C ALA A 128 -16.90 29.92 -9.90
N ALA A 129 -16.36 28.74 -9.58
CA ALA A 129 -16.53 27.55 -10.40
C ALA A 129 -17.99 27.11 -10.52
N LYS A 130 -18.81 27.31 -9.46
CA LYS A 130 -20.25 26.99 -9.47
C LYS A 130 -21.10 28.03 -10.19
N SER A 131 -20.66 29.29 -10.26
CA SER A 131 -21.38 30.36 -10.96
C SER A 131 -21.02 30.46 -12.44
N HIS A 132 -20.00 29.71 -12.90
CA HIS A 132 -19.55 29.74 -14.29
C HIS A 132 -20.66 29.37 -15.28
N PRO A 133 -20.87 30.17 -16.35
CA PRO A 133 -21.91 29.92 -17.32
C PRO A 133 -21.58 28.70 -18.19
N ARG A 134 -22.59 27.86 -18.45
CA ARG A 134 -22.45 26.66 -19.30
C ARG A 134 -22.01 26.98 -20.74
N HIS A 135 -22.34 28.16 -21.24
CA HIS A 135 -22.05 28.56 -22.62
C HIS A 135 -20.57 28.92 -22.86
N VAL A 136 -19.78 29.13 -21.79
CA VAL A 136 -18.35 29.42 -21.91
C VAL A 136 -17.58 28.11 -21.66
N PRO A 137 -17.13 27.41 -22.71
CA PRO A 137 -16.45 26.14 -22.55
C PRO A 137 -15.05 26.30 -21.97
N LEU A 138 -14.65 25.35 -21.13
CA LEU A 138 -13.29 25.20 -20.67
C LEU A 138 -12.47 24.46 -21.75
N VAL A 139 -11.42 25.10 -22.26
CA VAL A 139 -10.60 24.56 -23.35
C VAL A 139 -9.43 23.75 -22.78
N VAL A 140 -9.33 22.49 -23.17
CA VAL A 140 -8.34 21.53 -22.65
C VAL A 140 -6.98 21.66 -23.31
N SER A 141 -6.94 21.71 -24.64
CA SER A 141 -5.74 21.83 -25.44
C SER A 141 -5.67 23.23 -26.02
N THR A 142 -4.58 23.93 -25.70
CA THR A 142 -4.29 25.27 -26.22
C THR A 142 -2.97 25.23 -26.99
N ASP A 143 -2.70 26.19 -27.87
CA ASP A 143 -1.46 26.19 -28.67
C ASP A 143 -0.19 26.22 -27.79
N GLN A 144 -0.28 26.85 -26.63
CA GLN A 144 0.79 26.87 -25.64
C GLN A 144 0.95 25.54 -24.90
N ARG A 145 -0.13 24.75 -24.80
CA ARG A 145 -0.18 23.50 -24.01
C ARG A 145 -1.00 22.45 -24.75
N PRO A 146 -0.38 21.77 -25.74
CA PRO A 146 -1.05 20.73 -26.48
C PRO A 146 -1.20 19.47 -25.64
N VAL A 147 -2.44 18.99 -25.48
CA VAL A 147 -2.71 17.70 -24.83
C VAL A 147 -2.63 16.60 -25.88
N LYS A 148 -1.62 15.73 -25.77
CA LYS A 148 -1.44 14.61 -26.70
C LYS A 148 -2.51 13.54 -26.48
N THR A 149 -3.25 13.20 -27.53
CA THR A 149 -4.28 12.16 -27.54
C THR A 149 -4.05 11.19 -28.71
N GLY A 150 -4.82 10.08 -28.73
CA GLY A 150 -4.77 9.08 -29.81
C GLY A 150 -3.39 8.45 -30.02
N VAL A 151 -2.99 8.35 -31.29
CA VAL A 151 -1.74 7.67 -31.70
C VAL A 151 -0.49 8.33 -31.13
N GLN A 152 -0.44 9.67 -31.11
CA GLN A 152 0.72 10.41 -30.57
C GLN A 152 0.95 10.09 -29.09
N LYS A 153 -0.14 9.99 -28.33
CA LYS A 153 -0.08 9.56 -26.92
C LYS A 153 0.49 8.14 -26.81
N TRP A 154 0.00 7.21 -27.63
CA TRP A 154 0.43 5.81 -27.57
C TRP A 154 1.89 5.63 -28.00
N ILE A 155 2.35 6.35 -29.03
CA ILE A 155 3.76 6.38 -29.41
C ILE A 155 4.61 6.84 -28.24
N GLN A 156 4.25 7.95 -27.60
CA GLN A 156 5.00 8.45 -26.44
C GLN A 156 4.97 7.46 -25.27
N GLN A 157 3.82 6.86 -24.95
CA GLN A 157 3.71 5.85 -23.90
C GLN A 157 4.57 4.62 -24.20
N TYR A 158 4.57 4.16 -25.45
CA TYR A 158 5.40 3.06 -25.90
C TYR A 158 6.89 3.39 -25.78
N SER A 159 7.32 4.56 -26.27
CA SER A 159 8.71 5.03 -26.10
C SER A 159 9.13 5.15 -24.63
N GLN A 160 8.22 5.56 -23.73
CA GLN A 160 8.49 5.68 -22.29
C GLN A 160 8.48 4.33 -21.56
N SER A 161 7.91 3.28 -22.17
CA SER A 161 7.93 1.93 -21.61
C SER A 161 9.33 1.30 -21.68
N PHE A 162 10.15 1.75 -22.63
CA PHE A 162 11.56 1.38 -22.67
C PHE A 162 12.32 2.08 -21.55
N ILE A 163 12.86 1.27 -20.65
CA ILE A 163 13.66 1.73 -19.52
C ILE A 163 15.11 1.46 -19.88
N PRO A 164 15.98 2.48 -19.92
CA PRO A 164 17.39 2.26 -20.17
C PRO A 164 17.98 1.42 -19.01
N PRO A 165 18.79 0.39 -19.33
CA PRO A 165 19.28 -0.57 -18.34
C PRO A 165 20.03 0.12 -17.19
N ASP A 166 20.81 1.16 -17.49
CA ASP A 166 21.60 1.91 -16.50
C ASP A 166 20.73 2.55 -15.42
N LYS A 167 19.58 3.15 -15.79
CA LYS A 167 18.66 3.77 -14.82
C LYS A 167 17.94 2.72 -14.00
N LEU A 168 17.64 1.56 -14.60
CA LEU A 168 17.03 0.45 -13.87
C LEU A 168 18.00 -0.11 -12.83
N GLN A 169 19.25 -0.35 -13.22
CA GLN A 169 20.29 -0.84 -12.33
C GLN A 169 20.50 0.12 -11.15
N GLN A 170 20.65 1.42 -11.39
CA GLN A 170 20.75 2.42 -10.32
C GLN A 170 19.55 2.38 -9.35
N SER A 171 18.32 2.19 -9.87
CA SER A 171 17.13 2.08 -9.03
C SER A 171 17.12 0.79 -8.19
N VAL A 172 17.62 -0.31 -8.74
CA VAL A 172 17.69 -1.61 -8.03
C VAL A 172 18.79 -1.55 -6.98
N ASP A 173 19.97 -1.04 -7.33
CA ASP A 173 21.11 -0.92 -6.42
C ASP A 173 20.76 -0.04 -5.22
N ALA A 174 20.12 1.12 -5.46
CA ALA A 174 19.66 2.00 -4.38
C ALA A 174 18.61 1.33 -3.47
N PHE A 175 17.72 0.51 -4.05
CA PHE A 175 16.72 -0.23 -3.28
C PHE A 175 17.37 -1.33 -2.43
N MET A 176 18.32 -2.09 -3.00
CA MET A 176 19.04 -3.13 -2.27
C MET A 176 19.89 -2.53 -1.15
N GLN A 177 20.57 -1.42 -1.38
CA GLN A 177 21.33 -0.71 -0.34
C GLN A 177 20.44 -0.23 0.82
N ASP A 178 19.28 0.35 0.54
CA ASP A 178 18.31 0.74 1.58
C ASP A 178 17.75 -0.48 2.32
N TYR A 179 17.53 -1.59 1.62
CA TYR A 179 17.09 -2.85 2.22
C TYR A 179 18.16 -3.45 3.14
N ASP A 180 19.39 -3.58 2.66
CA ASP A 180 20.52 -4.15 3.41
C ASP A 180 20.80 -3.31 4.66
N LYS A 181 20.78 -1.97 4.54
CA LYS A 181 20.89 -1.07 5.70
C LYS A 181 19.80 -1.30 6.72
N ARG A 182 18.53 -1.45 6.30
CA ARG A 182 17.43 -1.73 7.23
C ARG A 182 17.58 -3.09 7.90
N LYS A 183 18.06 -4.10 7.17
CA LYS A 183 18.34 -5.43 7.71
C LYS A 183 19.46 -5.40 8.73
N GLU A 184 20.56 -4.69 8.46
CA GLU A 184 21.66 -4.49 9.40
C GLU A 184 21.21 -3.76 10.67
N GLU A 185 20.43 -2.67 10.53
CA GLU A 185 19.87 -1.96 11.68
C GLU A 185 18.93 -2.85 12.51
N GLU A 186 18.13 -3.70 11.88
CA GLU A 186 17.27 -4.66 12.57
C GLU A 186 18.10 -5.73 13.30
N GLU A 187 19.15 -6.25 12.67
CA GLU A 187 20.06 -7.23 13.29
C GLU A 187 20.84 -6.60 14.45
N GLU A 188 21.32 -5.37 14.31
CA GLU A 188 22.01 -4.63 15.37
C GLU A 188 21.06 -4.35 16.55
N ARG A 189 19.82 -3.95 16.28
CA ARG A 189 18.79 -3.83 17.32
C ARG A 189 18.55 -5.16 18.03
N GLN A 190 18.47 -6.27 17.29
CA GLN A 190 18.30 -7.61 17.88
C GLN A 190 19.52 -8.04 18.71
N ARG A 191 20.75 -7.74 18.26
CA ARG A 191 21.99 -7.99 19.01
C ARG A 191 22.04 -7.17 20.28
N ASN A 192 21.78 -5.86 20.20
CA ASN A 192 21.72 -4.97 21.36
C ASN A 192 20.63 -5.37 22.35
N GLU A 193 19.47 -5.82 21.89
CA GLU A 193 18.41 -6.38 22.75
C GLU A 193 18.83 -7.71 23.40
N ALA A 194 19.58 -8.55 22.70
CA ALA A 194 20.10 -9.80 23.24
C ALA A 194 21.23 -9.56 24.26
N GLU A 195 22.09 -8.57 24.05
CA GLU A 195 23.13 -8.16 25.00
C GLU A 195 22.52 -7.54 26.26
N LYS A 196 21.59 -6.59 26.13
CA LYS A 196 20.85 -6.04 27.29
C LYS A 196 20.14 -7.13 28.09
N GLN A 197 19.59 -8.15 27.42
CA GLN A 197 18.95 -9.29 28.10
C GLN A 197 19.93 -10.19 28.85
N LYS A 198 21.18 -10.31 28.39
CA LYS A 198 22.24 -11.05 29.10
C LYS A 198 22.72 -10.27 30.31
N ASP A 199 22.89 -8.95 30.18
CA ASP A 199 23.29 -8.09 31.30
C ASP A 199 22.21 -8.02 32.39
N ASP A 200 20.92 -8.13 32.01
CA ASP A 200 19.80 -8.28 32.94
C ASP A 200 19.77 -9.65 33.67
N GLU A 201 20.51 -10.68 33.18
CA GLU A 201 20.68 -11.96 33.86
C GLU A 201 21.82 -11.94 34.91
N GLU A 202 22.80 -11.04 34.78
CA GLU A 202 23.92 -10.84 35.74
C GLU A 202 23.79 -9.59 36.62
N GLY A 203 22.89 -8.67 36.28
CA GLY A 203 22.51 -7.52 37.09
C GLY A 203 21.39 -7.87 38.07
N TRP A 204 21.54 -7.47 39.33
CA TRP A 204 20.50 -7.62 40.35
C TRP A 204 19.15 -7.08 39.85
N VAL A 205 18.16 -7.98 39.72
CA VAL A 205 16.79 -7.60 39.37
C VAL A 205 16.24 -6.69 40.47
N LYS A 206 16.12 -5.39 40.20
CA LYS A 206 15.33 -4.49 41.04
C LYS A 206 13.88 -4.97 41.01
N VAL A 207 13.45 -5.63 42.10
CA VAL A 207 12.06 -6.02 42.31
C VAL A 207 11.22 -4.76 42.42
N THR A 208 10.71 -4.28 41.30
CA THR A 208 9.66 -3.26 41.31
C THR A 208 8.33 -3.98 41.46
N ARG A 209 7.68 -3.77 42.61
CA ARG A 209 6.30 -4.20 42.86
C ARG A 209 5.35 -3.31 42.04
N GLY A 210 5.35 -3.53 40.72
CA GLY A 210 4.44 -2.86 39.80
C GLY A 210 3.00 -3.30 40.02
N HIS A 211 2.08 -2.33 39.98
CA HIS A 211 0.64 -2.53 40.16
C HIS A 211 0.11 -3.57 39.15
N LYS A 212 -0.80 -4.41 39.64
CA LYS A 212 -1.47 -5.50 38.93
C LYS A 212 -2.29 -4.93 37.77
N GLY A 213 -1.68 -4.84 36.60
CA GLY A 213 -2.32 -4.54 35.32
C GLY A 213 -1.68 -5.43 34.28
N THR A 214 -2.51 -6.24 33.62
CA THR A 214 -2.18 -7.23 32.61
C THR A 214 -1.20 -6.64 31.59
N LYS A 215 0.11 -6.92 31.74
CA LYS A 215 1.10 -6.58 30.71
C LYS A 215 0.70 -7.37 29.46
N ALA A 216 0.19 -6.66 28.46
CA ALA A 216 -0.15 -7.24 27.17
C ALA A 216 1.03 -8.07 26.70
N ARG A 217 0.77 -9.35 26.42
CA ARG A 217 1.78 -10.29 25.92
C ARG A 217 2.37 -9.66 24.66
N PRO A 218 3.68 -9.38 24.59
CA PRO A 218 4.26 -8.83 23.38
C PRO A 218 4.02 -9.84 22.24
N HIS A 219 3.26 -9.43 21.22
CA HIS A 219 2.92 -10.22 20.04
C HIS A 219 4.13 -10.31 19.08
N SER A 220 5.28 -10.70 19.61
CA SER A 220 6.47 -11.03 18.82
C SER A 220 6.64 -12.56 18.81
N GLU A 221 6.94 -13.13 17.64
CA GLU A 221 7.19 -14.57 17.49
C GLU A 221 8.33 -15.03 18.39
N ALA A 222 9.38 -14.20 18.55
CA ALA A 222 10.49 -14.48 19.46
C ALA A 222 10.04 -14.57 20.93
N ALA A 223 9.11 -13.72 21.36
CA ALA A 223 8.56 -13.76 22.72
C ALA A 223 7.68 -15.00 22.95
N ASN A 224 6.95 -15.45 21.92
CA ASN A 224 6.15 -16.67 21.97
C ASN A 224 7.00 -17.94 22.06
N HIS A 225 8.06 -18.05 21.25
CA HIS A 225 9.00 -19.18 21.34
C HIS A 225 9.68 -19.25 22.71
N ARG A 226 10.10 -18.10 23.26
CA ARG A 226 10.70 -18.03 24.61
C ARG A 226 9.72 -18.42 25.71
N ALA A 227 8.44 -18.00 25.60
CA ALA A 227 7.40 -18.43 26.55
C ALA A 227 7.18 -19.94 26.49
N LEU A 228 7.14 -20.52 25.29
CA LEU A 228 7.00 -21.97 25.09
C LEU A 228 8.20 -22.74 25.68
N GLN A 229 9.43 -22.25 25.47
CA GLN A 229 10.63 -22.85 26.06
C GLN A 229 10.63 -22.79 27.59
N ARG A 230 10.20 -21.67 28.18
CA ARG A 230 10.06 -21.53 29.65
C ARG A 230 9.00 -22.49 30.21
N GLU A 231 7.87 -22.65 29.53
CA GLU A 231 6.83 -23.64 29.84
C GLU A 231 7.39 -25.06 29.79
N MET A 232 8.07 -25.43 28.71
CA MET A 232 8.70 -26.74 28.55
C MET A 232 9.74 -27.04 29.64
N ARG A 233 10.58 -26.06 29.99
CA ARG A 233 11.58 -26.21 31.07
C ARG A 233 10.92 -26.40 32.44
N LYS A 234 9.81 -25.69 32.70
CA LYS A 234 9.02 -25.88 33.93
C LYS A 234 8.37 -27.26 34.00
N LYS A 235 7.85 -27.77 32.87
CA LYS A 235 7.29 -29.12 32.79
C LYS A 235 8.36 -30.18 33.06
N ARG A 236 9.50 -30.11 32.36
CA ARG A 236 10.65 -30.99 32.60
C ARG A 236 11.20 -30.95 34.04
N ARG A 237 11.17 -29.79 34.70
CA ARG A 237 11.60 -29.67 36.12
C ARG A 237 10.62 -30.32 37.10
N LYS A 238 9.33 -30.35 36.76
CA LYS A 238 8.27 -30.98 37.58
C LYS A 238 8.14 -32.48 37.30
N GLU A 239 8.54 -32.91 36.11
CA GLU A 239 8.62 -34.33 35.76
C GLU A 239 9.84 -34.94 36.44
N LEU A 240 9.59 -35.65 37.54
CA LEU A 240 10.62 -36.42 38.22
C LEU A 240 10.86 -37.72 37.42
N MET A 241 12.00 -37.79 36.74
CA MET A 241 12.32 -38.93 35.89
C MET A 241 12.45 -40.20 36.74
N ASN A 242 11.78 -41.28 36.32
CA ASN A 242 11.81 -42.59 36.98
C ASN A 242 11.29 -42.61 38.43
N PHE A 243 10.30 -41.78 38.77
CA PHE A 243 9.69 -41.81 40.10
C PHE A 243 8.78 -43.05 40.30
N TYR A 244 8.14 -43.53 39.23
CA TYR A 244 7.23 -44.67 39.33
C TYR A 244 7.84 -45.96 38.76
N THR A 245 7.53 -47.09 39.39
CA THR A 245 8.03 -48.43 39.01
C THR A 245 7.68 -48.82 37.57
N TRP A 246 6.55 -48.34 37.03
CA TRP A 246 6.19 -48.56 35.64
C TRP A 246 7.10 -47.80 34.65
N GLN A 247 7.64 -46.63 35.03
CA GLN A 247 8.59 -45.87 34.21
C GLN A 247 9.92 -46.62 34.08
N HIS A 248 10.40 -47.23 35.17
CA HIS A 248 11.56 -48.13 35.14
C HIS A 248 11.33 -49.34 34.23
N ARG A 249 10.15 -49.95 34.30
CA ARG A 249 9.81 -51.07 33.38
C ARG A 249 9.73 -50.61 31.93
N ASN A 250 9.22 -49.41 31.67
CA ASN A 250 9.09 -48.89 30.30
C ASN A 250 10.46 -48.54 29.70
N THR A 251 11.32 -47.85 30.46
CA THR A 251 12.69 -47.53 30.02
C THR A 251 13.52 -48.79 29.77
N GLN A 252 13.39 -49.82 30.61
CA GLN A 252 14.02 -51.13 30.35
C GLN A 252 13.46 -51.79 29.08
N LYS A 253 12.14 -51.75 28.85
CA LYS A 253 11.52 -52.28 27.64
C LYS A 253 12.00 -51.54 26.38
N GLU A 254 12.04 -50.21 26.42
CA GLU A 254 12.55 -49.37 25.34
C GLU A 254 14.02 -49.66 25.06
N HIS A 255 14.84 -49.78 26.10
CA HIS A 255 16.25 -50.13 25.95
C HIS A 255 16.45 -51.53 25.33
N ILE A 256 15.65 -52.52 25.74
CA ILE A 256 15.65 -53.86 25.12
C ILE A 256 15.20 -53.79 23.65
N ALA A 257 14.20 -52.96 23.32
CA ALA A 257 13.75 -52.76 21.95
C ALA A 257 14.83 -52.09 21.09
N GLU A 258 15.54 -51.09 21.61
CA GLU A 258 16.69 -50.47 20.93
C GLU A 258 17.82 -51.47 20.67
N LEU A 259 18.13 -52.33 21.64
CA LEU A 259 19.15 -53.37 21.45
C LEU A 259 18.74 -54.38 20.37
N ARG A 260 17.47 -54.78 20.32
CA ARG A 260 16.95 -55.65 19.26
C ARG A 260 17.03 -54.98 17.90
N LYS A 261 16.67 -53.70 17.80
CA LYS A 261 16.78 -52.91 16.58
C LYS A 261 18.22 -52.81 16.09
N LYS A 262 19.16 -52.47 16.97
CA LYS A 262 20.60 -52.42 16.65
C LYS A 262 21.12 -53.79 16.20
N PHE A 263 20.67 -54.86 16.83
CA PHE A 263 21.06 -56.22 16.46
C PHE A 263 20.55 -56.60 15.06
N GLU A 264 19.32 -56.23 14.71
CA GLU A 264 18.78 -56.42 13.36
C GLU A 264 19.55 -55.60 12.32
N GLU A 265 19.85 -54.33 12.62
CA GLU A 265 20.67 -53.46 11.77
C GLU A 265 22.08 -54.03 11.56
N ASP A 266 22.74 -54.53 12.61
CA ASP A 266 24.06 -55.17 12.50
C ASP A 266 24.00 -56.50 11.77
N LYS A 267 22.92 -57.29 11.94
CA LYS A 267 22.69 -58.51 11.16
C LYS A 267 22.54 -58.19 9.67
N GLN A 268 21.80 -57.13 9.33
CA GLN A 268 21.66 -56.64 7.95
C GLN A 268 23.01 -56.15 7.42
N ARG A 269 23.76 -55.39 8.21
CA ARG A 269 25.10 -54.89 7.84
C ARG A 269 26.09 -56.03 7.58
N ILE A 270 26.10 -57.07 8.43
CA ILE A 270 26.93 -58.26 8.25
C ILE A 270 26.49 -59.05 7.01
N ALA A 271 25.18 -59.19 6.76
CA ALA A 271 24.68 -59.85 5.55
C ALA A 271 25.13 -59.12 4.28
N LEU A 272 25.08 -57.79 4.26
CA LEU A 272 25.61 -56.96 3.17
C LEU A 272 27.12 -57.14 3.00
N MET A 273 27.90 -57.14 4.10
CA MET A 273 29.35 -57.37 4.03
C MET A 273 29.73 -58.78 3.55
N ARG A 274 28.95 -59.80 3.93
CA ARG A 274 29.11 -61.18 3.43
C ARG A 274 28.77 -61.28 1.94
N ALA A 275 27.69 -60.66 1.49
CA ALA A 275 27.32 -60.59 0.07
C ALA A 275 28.42 -59.89 -0.76
N GLN A 276 29.03 -58.83 -0.20
CA GLN A 276 30.16 -58.13 -0.81
C GLN A 276 31.51 -58.84 -0.64
N ARG A 277 31.57 -60.03 -0.02
CA ARG A 277 32.80 -60.81 0.29
C ARG A 277 33.86 -60.02 1.08
N LYS A 278 33.45 -59.03 1.87
CA LYS A 278 34.32 -58.18 2.70
C LYS A 278 34.31 -58.57 4.18
N PHE A 279 33.50 -59.54 4.57
CA PHE A 279 33.41 -60.01 5.95
C PHE A 279 34.56 -60.98 6.28
N ARG A 280 35.45 -60.59 7.20
CA ARG A 280 36.50 -61.43 7.77
C ARG A 280 36.17 -61.73 9.24
N PRO A 281 35.69 -62.93 9.58
CA PRO A 281 35.57 -63.34 10.96
C PRO A 281 36.96 -63.74 11.46
N TYR A 282 37.37 -63.15 12.59
CA TYR A 282 38.69 -63.22 13.25
C TYR A 282 39.73 -62.24 12.72
#